data_AF-A0A8B6FC68-F1
#
_entry.id   AF-A0A8B6FC68-F1
#
_cell.length_a   1.000
_cell.length_b   1.000
_cell.length_c   1.000
_cell.angle_alpha   90.00
_cell.angle_beta   90.00
_cell.angle_gamma   90.00
#
_symmetry.space_group_name_H-M   'P 1'
#
loop_
_entity.id
_entity.type
_entity.pdbx_description
1 polymer ?
#
loop_
_entity_poly.entity_id
_entity_poly.type
_entity_poly.pdbx_seq_one_letter_code
_entity_poly.pdbx_strand_id
1 'polypeptide(L)'
;MPSLQVAGDLDYKDTLDQISEIIEKYKDSYQTIICGDMNASLHRDNRRRDQNLKEFMSNNNLSLANRYPKAPTFFHHNGKYTSQIDYIMFPETTTGILNSNI
;
A
#
# COMPACT_ATOMS: atom_id res chain seq x y z
N MET A 1 -16.51 -19.81 18.70
CA MET A 1 -16.42 -19.05 17.44
C MET A 1 -15.04 -19.29 16.86
N PRO A 2 -14.88 -19.91 15.68
CA PRO A 2 -13.56 -20.04 15.08
C PRO A 2 -13.04 -18.64 14.73
N SER A 3 -11.81 -18.32 15.13
CA SER A 3 -11.18 -17.05 14.82
C SER A 3 -11.07 -16.89 13.31
N LEU A 4 -11.72 -15.87 12.75
CA LEU A 4 -11.68 -15.49 11.33
C LEU A 4 -10.30 -14.99 10.85
N GLN A 5 -9.24 -15.23 11.62
CA GLN A 5 -7.87 -14.83 11.28
C GLN A 5 -7.15 -16.01 10.62
N VAL A 6 -6.94 -15.90 9.32
CA VAL A 6 -6.00 -16.76 8.59
C VAL A 6 -4.59 -16.30 8.95
N ALA A 7 -3.66 -17.21 9.24
CA ALA A 7 -2.29 -16.87 9.65
C ALA A 7 -1.63 -15.85 8.71
N GLY A 8 -1.81 -16.00 7.40
CA GLY A 8 -1.25 -15.08 6.41
C GLY A 8 -1.81 -13.65 6.44
N ASP A 9 -2.91 -13.36 7.15
CA ASP A 9 -3.37 -11.97 7.35
C ASP A 9 -2.68 -11.32 8.56
N LEU A 10 -2.22 -12.12 9.53
CA LEU A 10 -1.41 -11.67 10.65
C LEU A 10 -0.01 -11.33 10.15
N ASP A 11 0.64 -12.25 9.42
CA ASP A 11 1.96 -12.01 8.83
C ASP A 11 2.00 -10.75 7.95
N TYR A 12 0.91 -10.52 7.19
CA TYR A 12 0.77 -9.32 6.37
C TYR A 12 0.71 -8.04 7.22
N LYS A 13 -0.07 -8.06 8.31
CA LYS A 13 -0.14 -6.93 9.23
C LYS A 13 1.21 -6.68 9.92
N ASP A 14 1.86 -7.72 10.42
CA ASP A 14 3.16 -7.62 11.08
C ASP A 14 4.22 -7.03 10.13
N THR A 15 4.16 -7.38 8.84
CA THR A 15 5.02 -6.79 7.82
C THR A 15 4.75 -5.28 7.64
N LEU A 16 3.49 -4.85 7.59
CA LEU A 16 3.14 -3.42 7.51
C LEU A 16 3.55 -2.66 8.78
N ASP A 17 3.45 -3.28 9.94
CA ASP A 17 3.87 -2.69 11.21
C ASP A 17 5.40 -2.48 11.22
N GLN A 18 6.19 -3.45 10.75
CA GLN A 18 7.64 -3.29 10.57
C GLN A 18 8.01 -2.16 9.60
N ILE A 19 7.26 -2.00 8.50
CA ILE A 19 7.47 -0.88 7.58
C ILE A 19 7.13 0.45 8.26
N SER A 20 6.07 0.50 9.06
CA SER A 20 5.69 1.71 9.81
C SER A 20 6.79 2.12 10.80
N GLU A 21 7.43 1.17 11.47
CA GLU A 21 8.58 1.44 12.34
C GLU A 21 9.75 2.06 11.58
N ILE A 22 10.01 1.61 10.35
CA ILE A 22 11.06 2.18 9.50
C ILE A 22 10.71 3.61 9.10
N ILE A 23 9.46 3.87 8.71
CA ILE A 23 9.00 5.23 8.37
C ILE A 23 9.19 6.16 9.58
N GLU A 24 8.70 5.76 10.74
CA GLU A 24 8.78 6.53 11.98
C GLU A 24 10.23 6.80 12.38
N LYS A 25 11.12 5.82 12.26
CA LYS A 25 12.54 5.95 12.58
C LYS A 25 13.25 7.01 11.75
N TYR A 26 12.86 7.20 10.49
CA TYR A 26 13.57 8.07 9.55
C TYR A 26 12.81 9.36 9.19
N LYS A 27 11.59 9.57 9.70
CA LYS A 27 10.71 10.68 9.29
C LYS A 27 11.32 12.08 9.43
N ASP A 28 12.17 12.30 10.43
CA ASP A 28 12.74 13.62 10.72
C ASP A 28 13.95 13.96 9.84
N SER A 29 14.54 12.96 9.19
CA SER A 29 15.80 13.09 8.44
C SER A 29 15.64 12.79 6.95
N TYR A 30 14.66 11.99 6.56
CA TYR A 30 14.50 11.50 5.20
C TYR A 30 13.04 11.47 4.77
N GLN A 31 12.83 11.62 3.46
CA GLN A 31 11.56 11.26 2.84
C GLN A 31 11.60 9.78 2.45
N THR A 32 10.61 9.02 2.90
CA THR A 32 10.51 7.58 2.65
C THR A 32 9.53 7.31 1.52
N ILE A 33 10.00 6.71 0.43
CA ILE A 33 9.16 6.21 -0.66
C ILE A 33 9.07 4.69 -0.53
N ILE A 34 7.87 4.13 -0.68
CA ILE A 34 7.63 2.69 -0.55
C ILE A 34 7.20 2.16 -1.89
N CYS A 35 7.88 1.13 -2.40
CA CYS A 35 7.53 0.48 -3.65
C CYS A 35 7.54 -1.05 -3.49
N GLY A 36 6.52 -1.72 -4.00
CA GLY A 36 6.50 -3.19 -4.03
C GLY A 36 5.14 -3.80 -4.33
N ASP A 37 5.14 -5.13 -4.41
CA ASP A 37 3.94 -5.95 -4.45
C ASP A 37 3.32 -6.00 -3.05
N MET A 38 2.18 -5.33 -2.87
CA MET A 38 1.46 -5.31 -1.61
C MET A 38 0.53 -6.51 -1.46
N ASN A 39 0.29 -7.28 -2.53
CA ASN A 39 -0.64 -8.41 -2.57
C ASN A 39 -2.03 -8.09 -1.96
N ALA A 40 -2.41 -6.82 -2.06
CA ALA A 40 -3.61 -6.19 -1.55
C ALA A 40 -3.95 -5.03 -2.50
N SER A 41 -5.21 -4.61 -2.56
CA SER A 41 -5.67 -3.60 -3.50
C SER A 41 -6.37 -2.46 -2.80
N LEU A 42 -6.04 -1.24 -3.21
CA LEU A 42 -6.66 -0.01 -2.70
C LEU A 42 -8.08 0.23 -3.27
N HIS A 43 -8.47 -0.52 -4.30
CA HIS A 43 -9.75 -0.34 -4.98
C HIS A 43 -10.84 -1.31 -4.51
N ARG A 44 -10.50 -2.23 -3.62
CA ARG A 44 -11.42 -3.25 -3.07
C ARG A 44 -11.60 -3.00 -1.56
N ASP A 45 -12.75 -3.40 -1.03
CA ASP A 45 -13.09 -3.25 0.40
C ASP A 45 -13.47 -4.57 1.07
N ASN A 46 -13.61 -5.64 0.29
CA ASN A 46 -14.15 -6.92 0.76
C ASN A 46 -13.12 -7.87 1.34
N ARG A 47 -11.84 -7.48 1.42
CA ARG A 47 -10.78 -8.30 2.00
C ARG A 47 -10.08 -7.57 3.13
N ARG A 48 -9.74 -8.32 4.17
CA ARG A 48 -9.03 -7.81 5.35
C ARG A 48 -7.67 -7.18 5.01
N ARG A 49 -6.90 -7.78 4.10
CA ARG A 49 -5.61 -7.21 3.65
C ARG A 49 -5.78 -5.86 2.93
N ASP A 50 -6.83 -5.73 2.13
CA ASP A 50 -7.14 -4.49 1.43
C ASP A 50 -7.46 -3.37 2.44
N GLN A 51 -8.19 -3.71 3.53
CA GLN A 51 -8.47 -2.80 4.64
C GLN A 51 -7.21 -2.45 5.43
N ASN A 52 -6.39 -3.44 5.80
CA ASN A 52 -5.11 -3.22 6.50
C ASN A 52 -4.17 -2.31 5.69
N LEU A 53 -4.13 -2.48 4.36
CA LEU A 53 -3.31 -1.62 3.50
C LEU A 53 -3.80 -0.16 3.52
N LYS A 54 -5.11 0.07 3.44
CA LYS A 54 -5.70 1.41 3.51
C LYS A 54 -5.45 2.07 4.87
N GLU A 55 -5.60 1.31 5.95
CA GLU A 55 -5.30 1.77 7.30
C GLU A 55 -3.81 2.13 7.45
N PHE A 56 -2.92 1.27 6.97
CA PHE A 56 -1.47 1.53 6.94
C PHE A 56 -1.14 2.83 6.19
N MET A 57 -1.71 3.05 5.01
CA MET A 57 -1.49 4.27 4.24
C MET A 57 -1.99 5.51 4.99
N SER A 58 -3.18 5.43 5.58
CA SER A 58 -3.76 6.52 6.36
C SER A 58 -2.91 6.85 7.59
N ASN A 59 -2.49 5.85 8.35
CA ASN A 59 -1.73 6.03 9.59
C ASN A 59 -0.33 6.62 9.35
N ASN A 60 0.26 6.35 8.18
CA ASN A 60 1.59 6.82 7.81
C ASN A 60 1.58 8.04 6.86
N ASN A 61 0.42 8.66 6.63
CA ASN A 61 0.25 9.79 5.70
C ASN A 61 0.87 9.53 4.32
N LEU A 62 0.57 8.34 3.77
CA LEU A 62 1.02 7.90 2.47
C LEU A 62 -0.09 8.05 1.44
N SER A 63 0.30 8.43 0.23
CA SER A 63 -0.60 8.61 -0.90
C SER A 63 0.01 8.07 -2.19
N LEU A 64 -0.84 7.81 -3.17
CA LEU A 64 -0.40 7.59 -4.54
C LEU A 64 -0.26 8.94 -5.25
N ALA A 65 0.58 9.01 -6.28
CA ALA A 65 0.66 10.19 -7.13
C ALA A 65 -0.70 10.55 -7.76
N ASN A 66 -1.00 11.84 -7.97
CA ASN A 66 -2.29 12.30 -8.50
C ASN A 66 -2.73 11.61 -9.81
N ARG A 67 -1.77 11.27 -10.68
CA ARG A 67 -2.01 10.55 -11.95
C ARG A 67 -1.51 9.11 -11.91
N TYR A 68 -1.58 8.46 -10.74
CA TYR A 68 -1.14 7.08 -10.60
C TYR A 68 -1.87 6.17 -11.60
N PRO A 69 -1.15 5.34 -12.37
CA PRO A 69 -1.77 4.43 -13.32
C PRO A 69 -2.81 3.55 -12.62
N LYS A 70 -3.98 3.36 -13.24
CA LYS A 70 -5.03 2.44 -12.74
C LYS A 70 -5.02 1.09 -13.47
N ALA A 71 -3.99 0.85 -14.28
CA ALA A 71 -3.85 -0.39 -15.02
C ALA A 71 -3.52 -1.55 -14.07
N PRO A 72 -3.98 -2.78 -14.37
CA PRO A 72 -3.57 -3.95 -13.61
C PRO A 72 -2.06 -4.17 -13.69
N THR A 73 -1.48 -4.57 -12.57
CA THR A 73 -0.04 -4.89 -12.47
C THR A 73 0.19 -6.41 -12.44
N PHE A 74 -0.85 -7.17 -12.08
CA PHE A 74 -0.86 -8.62 -12.06
C PHE A 74 -1.94 -9.20 -12.98
N PHE A 75 -1.55 -10.17 -13.80
CA PHE A 75 -2.41 -10.94 -14.68
C PHE A 75 -2.36 -12.40 -14.28
N HIS A 76 -3.49 -12.95 -13.89
CA HIS A 76 -3.57 -14.35 -13.53
C HIS A 76 -3.38 -15.22 -14.78
N HIS A 77 -2.69 -16.36 -14.65
CA HIS A 77 -2.34 -17.26 -15.76
C HIS A 77 -3.53 -17.71 -16.63
N ASN A 78 -4.75 -17.71 -16.08
CA ASN A 78 -5.96 -18.06 -16.83
C ASN A 78 -6.51 -16.93 -17.72
N GLY A 79 -5.89 -15.74 -17.71
CA GLY A 79 -6.27 -14.57 -18.49
C GLY A 79 -7.60 -13.90 -18.09
N LYS A 80 -8.31 -14.41 -17.09
CA LYS A 80 -9.65 -13.92 -16.68
C LYS A 80 -9.62 -12.96 -15.51
N TYR A 81 -8.59 -13.06 -14.67
CA TYR A 81 -8.48 -12.24 -13.47
C TYR A 81 -7.25 -11.36 -13.55
N THR A 82 -7.45 -10.09 -13.24
CA THR A 82 -6.40 -9.08 -13.19
C THR A 82 -6.53 -8.32 -11.90
N SER A 83 -5.42 -7.85 -11.35
CA SER A 83 -5.42 -7.02 -10.17
C SER A 83 -4.33 -5.97 -10.23
N GLN A 84 -4.59 -4.83 -9.60
CA GLN A 84 -3.58 -3.86 -9.27
C GLN A 84 -3.20 -4.08 -7.81
N ILE A 85 -1.98 -4.57 -7.59
CA ILE A 85 -1.44 -4.93 -6.27
C ILE A 85 -0.02 -4.41 -6.05
N ASP A 86 0.64 -3.91 -7.11
CA ASP A 86 1.94 -3.27 -7.03
C ASP A 86 1.77 -1.75 -6.93
N TYR A 87 2.38 -1.16 -5.92
CA TYR A 87 2.21 0.25 -5.59
C TYR A 87 3.55 0.95 -5.35
N ILE A 88 3.61 2.22 -5.75
CA ILE A 88 4.61 3.18 -5.31
C ILE A 88 3.86 4.26 -4.51
N MET A 89 4.18 4.35 -3.23
CA MET A 89 3.55 5.24 -2.26
C MET A 89 4.53 6.32 -1.84
N PHE A 90 4.00 7.53 -1.73
CA PHE A 90 4.75 8.74 -1.41
C PHE A 90 4.20 9.36 -0.13
N PRO A 91 5.04 10.03 0.67
CA PRO A 91 4.54 10.91 1.74
C PRO A 91 3.67 12.00 1.14
N GLU A 92 2.55 12.35 1.78
CA GLU A 92 1.62 13.39 1.27
C GLU A 92 2.29 14.74 1.01
N THR A 93 3.31 15.10 1.80
CA THR A 93 4.13 16.31 1.58
C THR A 93 4.85 16.30 0.23
N THR A 94 5.19 15.13 -0.29
CA THR A 94 5.92 14.96 -1.56
C THR A 94 4.99 15.06 -2.76
N THR A 95 3.74 14.58 -2.63
CA THR A 95 2.75 14.71 -3.71
C THR A 95 2.47 16.17 -4.08
N GLY A 96 2.54 17.11 -3.13
CA GLY A 96 2.43 18.56 -3.41
C GLY A 96 3.57 19.11 -4.28
N ILE A 97 4.78 18.56 -4.17
CA ILE A 97 5.98 19.01 -4.89
C ILE A 97 6.04 18.40 -6.30
N LEU A 98 5.57 17.15 -6.48
CA LEU A 98 5.42 16.56 -7.81
C LEU A 98 4.37 17.28 -8.68
N ASN A 99 3.56 18.18 -8.08
CA ASN A 99 2.56 18.98 -8.77
C ASN A 99 3.06 20.34 -9.29
N SER A 100 4.26 20.81 -8.91
CA SER A 100 4.74 22.15 -9.28
C SER A 100 5.63 22.20 -10.53
N ASN A 101 5.92 21.04 -11.15
CA ASN A 101 6.84 20.95 -12.28
C ASN A 101 6.30 20.19 -13.51
N ILE A 102 4.97 20.12 -13.70
CA ILE A 102 4.35 19.64 -14.95
C ILE A 102 3.20 20.54 -15.37
#